data_AF-A0A927WPV4-F1
#
_entry.id   AF-A0A927WPV4-F1
#
_cell.length_a   1.000
_cell.length_b   1.000
_cell.length_c   1.000
_cell.angle_alpha   90.00
_cell.angle_beta   90.00
_cell.angle_gamma   90.00
#
_symmetry.space_group_name_H-M   'P 1'
#
loop_
_entity.id
_entity.type
_entity.pdbx_description
1 polymer ?
#
loop_
_entity_poly.entity_id
_entity_poly.type
_entity_poly.pdbx_seq_one_letter_code
_entity_poly.pdbx_strand_id
1 'polypeptide(L)'
;MRKLGGLLDRFNVKQKIMVSVSMLFIVVMAVLGIVLNQIITSTQLANFEEEADLQSAQVDNAMHLFLNGLRDGLVNMANDPILRAGGEITRYADEAVAATAGSDGMIAMDPQAKGGFELAAYQMFQRFGEANKTTVSVVSYGTTDGGYLQYPAVKRKKGYDARSRDWYKESMADVNKVRITKPFKTSKGTPTVGIFATVKGLDNKPLGVLGLNIDLPVVTDMISEIKMGETGYIMMLDADGVIIADPKHPEVDFKKLPESELGDIANLDTSKSLKGLQEITMDGTTKMVNTYVSENTGYRYLTIVDRSQLMESVNHMRMILGGVLVVALILIFFATYTISNMIVSPLRGLQASAERLADGDLRDTDVAVDSDDEIGNLSRSFHTMTHELTGLLKQI
;
A
#
# COMPACT_ATOMS: atom_id res chain seq x y z
N MET A 1 -18.63 -43.98 1.74
CA MET A 1 -19.20 -44.11 3.10
C MET A 1 -18.98 -45.48 3.77
N ARG A 2 -18.73 -46.58 3.05
CA ARG A 2 -18.65 -47.95 3.63
C ARG A 2 -17.36 -48.31 4.40
N LYS A 3 -16.32 -47.45 4.39
CA LYS A 3 -15.02 -47.68 5.08
C LYS A 3 -14.89 -47.03 6.47
N LEU A 4 -15.74 -46.06 6.84
CA LEU A 4 -15.73 -45.49 8.21
C LEU A 4 -16.50 -46.34 9.23
N GLY A 5 -17.49 -47.13 8.78
CA GLY A 5 -18.35 -47.93 9.67
C GLY A 5 -17.58 -48.96 10.51
N GLY A 6 -16.59 -49.65 9.92
CA GLY A 6 -15.83 -50.71 10.60
C GLY A 6 -14.87 -50.23 11.70
N LEU A 7 -14.60 -48.92 11.77
CA LEU A 7 -13.73 -48.32 12.81
C LEU A 7 -14.49 -48.15 14.13
N LEU A 8 -15.81 -47.91 14.05
CA LEU A 8 -16.67 -47.77 15.22
C LEU A 8 -17.13 -49.11 15.79
N ASP A 9 -17.12 -50.19 15.00
CA ASP A 9 -17.62 -51.50 15.43
C ASP A 9 -16.84 -52.13 16.60
N ARG A 10 -15.59 -51.71 16.82
CA ARG A 10 -14.77 -52.13 17.97
C ARG A 10 -15.01 -51.29 19.23
N PHE A 11 -15.74 -50.18 19.11
CA PHE A 11 -15.97 -49.27 20.22
C PHE A 11 -17.26 -49.61 20.97
N ASN A 12 -17.19 -49.43 22.28
CA ASN A 12 -18.32 -49.57 23.16
C ASN A 12 -19.27 -48.36 22.97
N VAL A 13 -20.55 -48.45 23.36
CA VAL A 13 -21.57 -47.40 23.09
C VAL A 13 -21.11 -46.01 23.55
N LYS A 14 -20.45 -45.95 24.71
CA LYS A 14 -19.84 -44.73 25.26
C LYS A 14 -18.82 -44.11 24.32
N GLN A 15 -17.88 -44.91 23.84
CA GLN A 15 -16.85 -44.48 22.90
C GLN A 15 -17.45 -44.07 21.54
N LYS A 16 -18.48 -44.78 21.05
CA LYS A 16 -19.18 -44.42 19.81
C LYS A 16 -19.80 -43.02 19.91
N ILE A 17 -20.49 -42.71 21.00
CA ILE A 17 -21.09 -41.38 21.22
C ILE A 17 -20.01 -40.31 21.34
N MET A 18 -18.99 -40.53 22.19
CA MET A 18 -17.93 -39.55 22.43
C MET A 18 -17.15 -39.22 21.15
N VAL A 19 -16.83 -40.22 20.33
CA VAL A 19 -16.14 -40.03 19.05
C VAL A 19 -17.05 -39.33 18.04
N SER A 20 -18.32 -39.72 17.95
CA SER A 20 -19.26 -39.13 16.97
C SER A 20 -19.54 -37.66 17.26
N VAL A 21 -19.77 -37.31 18.53
CA VAL A 21 -20.01 -35.92 18.95
C VAL A 21 -18.74 -35.08 18.77
N SER A 22 -17.60 -35.57 19.26
CA SER A 22 -16.31 -34.87 19.09
C SER A 22 -15.98 -34.64 17.61
N MET A 23 -16.23 -35.63 16.75
CA MET A 23 -15.99 -35.53 15.31
C MET A 23 -16.88 -34.47 14.66
N LEU A 24 -18.16 -34.40 15.03
CA LEU A 24 -19.07 -33.35 14.54
C LEU A 24 -18.56 -31.96 14.92
N PHE A 25 -18.18 -31.76 16.19
CA PHE A 25 -17.66 -30.47 16.65
C PHE A 25 -16.34 -30.09 15.97
N ILE A 26 -15.42 -31.05 15.78
CA ILE A 26 -14.17 -30.82 15.06
C ILE A 26 -14.45 -30.31 13.64
N VAL A 27 -15.42 -30.93 12.93
CA VAL A 27 -15.78 -30.49 11.58
C VAL A 27 -16.35 -29.08 11.59
N VAL A 28 -17.28 -28.76 12.51
CA VAL A 28 -17.87 -27.42 12.63
C VAL A 28 -16.79 -26.37 12.93
N MET A 29 -15.88 -26.67 13.88
CA MET A 29 -14.78 -25.78 14.26
C MET A 29 -13.76 -25.59 13.14
N ALA A 30 -13.47 -26.63 12.35
CA ALA A 30 -12.59 -26.52 11.19
C ALA A 30 -13.20 -25.59 10.12
N VAL A 31 -14.50 -25.75 9.82
CA VAL A 31 -15.20 -24.85 8.89
C VAL A 31 -15.19 -23.41 9.41
N LEU A 32 -15.52 -23.21 10.69
CA LEU A 32 -15.51 -21.89 11.32
C LEU A 32 -14.11 -21.26 11.26
N GLY A 33 -13.05 -22.03 11.55
CA GLY A 33 -11.67 -21.57 11.48
C GLY A 33 -11.26 -21.14 10.06
N ILE A 34 -11.66 -21.89 9.03
CA ILE A 34 -11.40 -21.53 7.63
C ILE A 34 -12.11 -20.23 7.26
N VAL A 35 -13.39 -20.09 7.62
CA VAL A 35 -14.19 -18.89 7.33
C VAL A 35 -13.61 -17.66 8.04
N LEU A 36 -13.31 -17.76 9.34
CA LEU A 36 -12.69 -16.66 10.09
C LEU A 36 -11.32 -16.28 9.52
N ASN A 37 -10.50 -17.27 9.14
CA ASN A 37 -9.22 -17.02 8.51
C ASN A 37 -9.35 -16.27 7.17
N GLN A 38 -10.33 -16.64 6.35
CA GLN A 38 -10.63 -15.93 5.10
C GLN A 38 -11.07 -14.50 5.38
N ILE A 39 -12.02 -14.30 6.31
CA ILE A 39 -12.51 -12.96 6.69
C ILE A 39 -11.36 -12.07 7.18
N ILE A 40 -10.54 -12.57 8.11
CA ILE A 40 -9.42 -11.80 8.66
C ILE A 40 -8.44 -11.40 7.56
N THR A 41 -8.09 -12.34 6.67
CA THR A 41 -7.15 -12.08 5.58
C THR A 41 -7.75 -11.06 4.59
N SER A 42 -9.00 -11.24 4.17
CA SER A 42 -9.66 -10.32 3.24
C SER A 42 -9.85 -8.93 3.82
N THR A 43 -10.22 -8.83 5.10
CA THR A 43 -10.38 -7.55 5.80
C THR A 43 -9.05 -6.84 5.94
N GLN A 44 -7.97 -7.55 6.29
CA GLN A 44 -6.65 -6.93 6.39
C GLN A 44 -6.17 -6.39 5.03
N LEU A 45 -6.39 -7.12 3.94
CA LEU A 45 -6.02 -6.66 2.60
C LEU A 45 -6.89 -5.47 2.15
N ALA A 46 -8.20 -5.51 2.40
CA ALA A 46 -9.11 -4.41 2.06
C ALA A 46 -8.80 -3.13 2.86
N ASN A 47 -8.54 -3.26 4.17
CA ASN A 47 -8.15 -2.12 5.00
C ASN A 47 -6.83 -1.50 4.52
N PHE A 48 -5.87 -2.32 4.12
CA PHE A 48 -4.61 -1.82 3.58
C PHE A 48 -4.79 -1.13 2.22
N GLU A 49 -5.65 -1.67 1.34
CA GLU A 49 -5.99 -1.02 0.07
C GLU A 49 -6.59 0.37 0.30
N GLU A 50 -7.56 0.48 1.22
CA GLU A 50 -8.16 1.76 1.61
C GLU A 50 -7.13 2.73 2.20
N GLU A 51 -6.25 2.25 3.08
CA GLU A 51 -5.16 3.05 3.63
C GLU A 51 -4.18 3.53 2.54
N ALA A 52 -3.82 2.64 1.61
CA ALA A 52 -2.93 2.94 0.49
C ALA A 52 -3.52 4.00 -0.44
N ASP A 53 -4.82 3.91 -0.75
CA ASP A 53 -5.53 4.92 -1.53
C ASP A 53 -5.57 6.26 -0.80
N LEU A 54 -5.92 6.27 0.50
CA LEU A 54 -5.97 7.48 1.30
C LEU A 54 -4.61 8.17 1.39
N GLN A 55 -3.54 7.42 1.66
CA GLN A 55 -2.19 7.98 1.73
C GLN A 55 -1.72 8.47 0.35
N SER A 56 -1.95 7.70 -0.72
CA SER A 56 -1.63 8.14 -2.09
C SER A 56 -2.36 9.42 -2.48
N ALA A 57 -3.64 9.54 -2.13
CA ALA A 57 -4.43 10.75 -2.33
C ALA A 57 -3.91 11.93 -1.48
N GLN A 58 -3.41 11.70 -0.27
CA GLN A 58 -2.75 12.75 0.53
C GLN A 58 -1.45 13.23 -0.13
N VAL A 59 -0.63 12.30 -0.64
CA VAL A 59 0.61 12.65 -1.38
C VAL A 59 0.29 13.44 -2.63
N ASP A 60 -0.70 12.99 -3.40
CA ASP A 60 -1.19 13.67 -4.60
C ASP A 60 -1.64 15.10 -4.28
N ASN A 61 -2.46 15.28 -3.25
CA ASN A 61 -2.89 16.61 -2.82
C ASN A 61 -1.72 17.50 -2.38
N ALA A 62 -0.77 16.96 -1.61
CA ALA A 62 0.41 17.69 -1.18
C ALA A 62 1.27 18.12 -2.38
N MET A 63 1.48 17.20 -3.33
CA MET A 63 2.23 17.46 -4.56
C MET A 63 1.52 18.47 -5.46
N HIS A 64 0.20 18.38 -5.58
CA HIS A 64 -0.62 19.33 -6.32
C HIS A 64 -0.53 20.74 -5.74
N LEU A 65 -0.65 20.88 -4.41
CA LEU A 65 -0.50 22.16 -3.71
C LEU A 65 0.92 22.72 -3.86
N PHE A 66 1.95 21.87 -3.71
CA PHE A 66 3.34 22.24 -3.89
C PHE A 66 3.62 22.78 -5.30
N LEU A 67 3.23 22.02 -6.33
CA LEU A 67 3.41 22.43 -7.73
C LEU A 67 2.61 23.69 -8.06
N ASN A 68 1.37 23.82 -7.57
CA ASN A 68 0.59 25.04 -7.76
C ASN A 68 1.20 26.24 -7.05
N GLY A 69 1.75 26.08 -5.84
CA GLY A 69 2.44 27.16 -5.13
C GLY A 69 3.63 27.69 -5.92
N LEU A 70 4.45 26.78 -6.47
CA LEU A 70 5.56 27.15 -7.36
C LEU A 70 5.08 27.76 -8.67
N ARG A 71 4.02 27.21 -9.26
CA ARG A 71 3.38 27.74 -10.48
C ARG A 71 2.89 29.17 -10.27
N ASP A 72 2.19 29.45 -9.18
CA ASP A 72 1.64 30.76 -8.89
C ASP A 72 2.76 31.76 -8.57
N GLY A 73 3.80 31.32 -7.86
CA GLY A 73 5.04 32.08 -7.68
C GLY A 73 5.70 32.46 -9.00
N LEU A 74 5.79 31.51 -9.94
CA LEU A 74 6.32 31.72 -11.29
C LEU A 74 5.47 32.71 -12.09
N VAL A 75 4.15 32.58 -12.05
CA VAL A 75 3.20 33.47 -12.74
C VAL A 75 3.28 34.88 -12.17
N ASN A 76 3.39 35.03 -10.86
CA ASN A 76 3.56 36.33 -10.22
C ASN A 76 4.87 36.98 -10.67
N MET A 77 5.96 36.22 -10.72
CA MET A 77 7.25 36.70 -11.22
C MET A 77 7.18 37.08 -12.71
N ALA A 78 6.54 36.26 -13.55
CA ALA A 78 6.35 36.56 -14.97
C ALA A 78 5.52 37.82 -15.23
N ASN A 79 4.65 38.20 -14.28
CA ASN A 79 3.85 39.42 -14.33
C ASN A 79 4.51 40.62 -13.63
N ASP A 80 5.69 40.45 -13.03
CA ASP A 80 6.39 41.53 -12.35
C ASP A 80 6.72 42.69 -13.31
N PRO A 81 6.50 43.96 -12.92
CA PRO A 81 6.77 45.12 -13.78
C PRO A 81 8.17 45.15 -14.38
N ILE A 82 9.19 44.66 -13.66
CA ILE A 82 10.57 44.61 -14.17
C ILE A 82 10.61 43.67 -15.38
N LEU A 83 10.19 42.40 -15.23
CA LEU A 83 10.23 41.44 -16.34
C LEU A 83 9.34 41.85 -17.51
N ARG A 84 8.19 42.47 -17.25
CA ARG A 84 7.26 42.96 -18.28
C ARG A 84 7.76 44.20 -19.02
N ALA A 85 8.60 45.03 -18.41
CA ALA A 85 9.26 46.13 -19.11
C ALA A 85 10.20 45.62 -20.20
N GLY A 86 10.80 44.43 -19.96
CA GLY A 86 11.81 43.86 -20.83
C GLY A 86 13.13 44.63 -20.78
N GLY A 87 14.18 44.03 -21.30
CA GLY A 87 15.49 44.64 -21.37
C GLY A 87 16.53 43.66 -21.90
N GLU A 88 17.77 44.13 -22.02
CA GLU A 88 18.84 43.31 -22.56
C GLU A 88 19.34 42.31 -21.53
N ILE A 89 19.43 41.05 -21.96
CA ILE A 89 20.10 39.95 -21.26
C ILE A 89 21.20 39.42 -22.18
N THR A 90 22.31 39.00 -21.59
CA THR A 90 23.45 38.40 -22.28
C THR A 90 23.01 37.26 -23.20
N ARG A 91 23.34 37.40 -24.50
CA ARG A 91 23.05 36.44 -25.55
C ARG A 91 24.30 35.59 -25.83
N TYR A 92 24.33 34.37 -25.31
CA TYR A 92 25.50 33.49 -25.42
C TYR A 92 25.75 32.94 -26.84
N ALA A 93 24.81 33.17 -27.75
CA ALA A 93 24.94 32.88 -29.17
C ALA A 93 25.63 34.00 -29.97
N ASP A 94 25.70 35.22 -29.44
CA ASP A 94 26.28 36.38 -30.14
C ASP A 94 27.80 36.25 -30.26
N GLU A 95 28.36 36.61 -31.42
CA GLU A 95 29.82 36.53 -31.66
C GLU A 95 30.63 37.41 -30.71
N ALA A 96 30.13 38.59 -30.36
CA ALA A 96 30.78 39.49 -29.41
C ALA A 96 30.86 38.89 -27.99
N VAL A 97 29.82 38.18 -27.55
CA VAL A 97 29.80 37.47 -26.26
C VAL A 97 30.66 36.21 -26.34
N ALA A 98 30.66 35.54 -27.49
CA ALA A 98 31.50 34.39 -27.74
C ALA A 98 33.01 34.69 -27.68
N ALA A 99 33.43 35.93 -27.94
CA ALA A 99 34.82 36.38 -27.82
C ALA A 99 35.30 36.45 -26.36
N THR A 100 34.39 36.47 -25.38
CA THR A 100 34.72 36.45 -23.96
C THR A 100 34.77 35.04 -23.36
N ALA A 101 34.68 33.99 -24.19
CA ALA A 101 34.78 32.61 -23.73
C ALA A 101 36.18 32.32 -23.18
N GLY A 102 36.25 31.61 -22.05
CA GLY A 102 37.49 31.09 -21.52
C GLY A 102 38.10 30.03 -22.46
N SER A 103 39.31 29.57 -22.11
CA SER A 103 39.99 28.47 -22.83
C SER A 103 39.20 27.16 -22.80
N ASP A 104 38.28 27.01 -21.85
CA ASP A 104 37.32 25.90 -21.72
C ASP A 104 36.10 26.02 -22.67
N GLY A 105 36.01 27.10 -23.46
CA GLY A 105 34.87 27.39 -24.34
C GLY A 105 33.60 27.82 -23.59
N MET A 106 33.74 28.15 -22.30
CA MET A 106 32.65 28.55 -21.42
C MET A 106 32.70 30.06 -21.16
N ILE A 107 31.53 30.67 -21.06
CA ILE A 107 31.32 32.10 -20.85
C ILE A 107 30.71 32.27 -19.47
N ALA A 108 31.28 33.13 -18.63
CA ALA A 108 30.74 33.41 -17.30
C ALA A 108 29.38 34.14 -17.41
N MET A 109 28.43 33.72 -16.58
CA MET A 109 27.22 34.50 -16.33
C MET A 109 27.52 35.46 -15.18
N ASP A 110 27.64 36.75 -15.49
CA ASP A 110 27.96 37.79 -14.51
C ASP A 110 26.96 38.96 -14.58
N PRO A 111 25.78 38.79 -13.98
CA PRO A 111 24.74 39.82 -13.95
C PRO A 111 25.20 41.08 -13.18
N GLN A 112 26.14 40.94 -12.24
CA GLN A 112 26.66 42.06 -11.46
C GLN A 112 27.51 42.98 -12.34
N ALA A 113 28.38 42.42 -13.17
CA ALA A 113 29.17 43.20 -14.13
C ALA A 113 28.31 43.82 -15.24
N LYS A 114 27.22 43.17 -15.65
CA LYS A 114 26.29 43.69 -16.67
C LYS A 114 25.42 44.83 -16.15
N GLY A 115 24.94 44.75 -14.91
CA GLY A 115 24.05 45.75 -14.34
C GLY A 115 22.69 45.80 -15.05
N GLY A 116 22.00 46.95 -14.94
CA GLY A 116 20.77 47.23 -15.67
C GLY A 116 19.66 46.19 -15.45
N PHE A 117 18.95 45.85 -16.53
CA PHE A 117 17.84 44.89 -16.50
C PHE A 117 18.29 43.48 -16.09
N GLU A 118 19.44 43.01 -16.59
CA GLU A 118 19.96 41.68 -16.26
C GLU A 118 20.20 41.51 -14.77
N LEU A 119 20.80 42.51 -14.11
CA LEU A 119 21.00 42.48 -12.66
C LEU A 119 19.68 42.50 -11.89
N ALA A 120 18.73 43.35 -12.29
CA ALA A 120 17.43 43.47 -11.62
C ALA A 120 16.62 42.17 -11.71
N ALA A 121 16.59 41.54 -12.89
CA ALA A 121 15.98 40.23 -13.12
C ALA A 121 16.70 39.14 -12.31
N TYR A 122 18.04 39.13 -12.30
CA TYR A 122 18.81 38.15 -11.53
C TYR A 122 18.53 38.24 -10.03
N GLN A 123 18.49 39.45 -9.46
CA GLN A 123 18.18 39.64 -8.04
C GLN A 123 16.77 39.16 -7.69
N MET A 124 15.80 39.30 -8.60
CA MET A 124 14.47 38.74 -8.44
C MET A 124 14.50 37.21 -8.41
N PHE A 125 15.23 36.59 -9.34
CA PHE A 125 15.39 35.14 -9.40
C PHE A 125 16.10 34.61 -8.16
N GLN A 126 17.12 35.32 -7.68
CA GLN A 126 17.85 35.01 -6.46
C GLN A 126 16.93 35.05 -5.24
N ARG A 127 16.11 36.10 -5.06
CA ARG A 127 15.18 36.17 -3.92
C ARG A 127 14.22 34.99 -3.90
N PHE A 128 13.65 34.63 -5.05
CA PHE A 128 12.75 33.49 -5.15
C PHE A 128 13.48 32.15 -4.93
N GLY A 129 14.64 31.98 -5.57
CA GLY A 129 15.44 30.77 -5.46
C GLY A 129 15.95 30.53 -4.03
N GLU A 130 16.41 31.57 -3.33
CA GLU A 130 16.83 31.48 -1.92
C GLU A 130 15.65 31.14 -0.99
N ALA A 131 14.48 31.74 -1.23
CA ALA A 131 13.26 31.44 -0.48
C ALA A 131 12.78 29.99 -0.68
N ASN A 132 13.12 29.37 -1.81
CA ASN A 132 12.73 28.01 -2.18
C ASN A 132 13.96 27.10 -2.37
N LYS A 133 15.07 27.36 -1.69
CA LYS A 133 16.38 26.71 -1.97
C LYS A 133 16.41 25.21 -1.73
N THR A 134 15.46 24.69 -0.96
CA THR A 134 15.31 23.26 -0.67
C THR A 134 14.55 22.53 -1.78
N THR A 135 13.86 23.26 -2.67
CA THR A 135 12.93 22.67 -3.64
C THR A 135 13.20 23.08 -5.08
N VAL A 136 13.63 24.31 -5.31
CA VAL A 136 13.89 24.86 -6.64
C VAL A 136 15.39 24.87 -6.90
N SER A 137 15.83 24.09 -7.89
CA SER A 137 17.26 23.99 -8.25
C SER A 137 17.70 25.13 -9.18
N VAL A 138 16.81 25.60 -10.05
CA VAL A 138 17.09 26.67 -11.01
C VAL A 138 15.84 27.53 -11.24
N VAL A 139 16.03 28.84 -11.21
CA VAL A 139 15.11 29.82 -11.81
C VAL A 139 15.76 30.31 -13.09
N SER A 140 15.13 30.17 -14.25
CA SER A 140 15.73 30.51 -15.55
C SER A 140 14.80 31.33 -16.42
N TYR A 141 15.37 32.19 -17.26
CA TYR A 141 14.65 33.01 -18.21
C TYR A 141 15.38 33.03 -19.54
N GLY A 142 14.71 32.58 -20.60
CA GLY A 142 15.16 32.75 -21.97
C GLY A 142 14.32 33.81 -22.66
N THR A 143 14.92 34.80 -23.31
CA THR A 143 14.21 35.86 -24.02
C THR A 143 14.04 35.52 -25.51
N THR A 144 13.07 36.15 -26.18
CA THR A 144 12.77 35.93 -27.62
C THR A 144 13.93 36.32 -28.54
N ASP A 145 14.76 37.27 -28.12
CA ASP A 145 15.94 37.71 -28.83
C ASP A 145 17.18 36.80 -28.58
N GLY A 146 17.07 35.78 -27.72
CA GLY A 146 18.14 34.79 -27.47
C GLY A 146 18.99 35.07 -26.23
N GLY A 147 18.61 36.05 -25.42
CA GLY A 147 19.19 36.26 -24.09
C GLY A 147 18.85 35.10 -23.16
N TYR A 148 19.74 34.80 -22.22
CA TYR A 148 19.52 33.79 -21.21
C TYR A 148 20.07 34.20 -19.85
N LEU A 149 19.28 34.00 -18.81
CA LEU A 149 19.64 34.28 -17.43
C LEU A 149 19.15 33.16 -16.52
N GLN A 150 19.89 32.85 -15.47
CA GLN A 150 19.40 31.97 -14.42
C GLN A 150 20.00 32.27 -13.06
N TYR A 151 19.29 31.85 -12.02
CA TYR A 151 19.82 31.69 -10.67
C TYR A 151 19.78 30.20 -10.28
N PRO A 152 20.85 29.65 -9.66
CA PRO A 152 22.15 30.26 -9.44
C PRO A 152 22.90 30.52 -10.76
N ALA A 153 23.72 31.58 -10.81
CA ALA A 153 24.54 31.88 -11.98
C ALA A 153 25.52 30.74 -12.28
N VAL A 154 25.60 30.32 -13.56
CA VAL A 154 26.53 29.28 -14.01
C VAL A 154 27.11 29.67 -15.37
N LYS A 155 28.33 29.19 -15.65
CA LYS A 155 28.94 29.37 -16.98
C LYS A 155 28.08 28.70 -18.07
N ARG A 156 28.07 29.30 -19.26
CA ARG A 156 27.38 28.77 -20.45
C ARG A 156 28.34 28.55 -21.60
N LYS A 157 28.13 27.46 -22.35
CA LYS A 157 28.94 27.16 -23.53
C LYS A 157 28.71 28.24 -24.60
N LYS A 158 29.76 28.64 -25.31
CA LYS A 158 29.64 29.48 -26.52
C LYS A 158 28.60 28.88 -27.47
N GLY A 159 27.67 29.70 -27.97
CA GLY A 159 26.59 29.26 -28.85
C GLY A 159 25.34 28.74 -28.12
N TYR A 160 25.27 28.86 -26.80
CA TYR A 160 24.08 28.44 -26.06
C TYR A 160 22.87 29.32 -26.41
N ASP A 161 21.76 28.68 -26.79
CA ASP A 161 20.48 29.34 -27.09
C ASP A 161 19.34 28.56 -26.43
N ALA A 162 18.60 29.23 -25.54
CA ALA A 162 17.45 28.64 -24.85
C ALA A 162 16.29 28.35 -25.80
N ARG A 163 16.18 29.08 -26.91
CA ARG A 163 15.08 28.95 -27.88
C ARG A 163 15.09 27.61 -28.62
N SER A 164 16.24 26.93 -28.64
CA SER A 164 16.37 25.61 -29.25
C SER A 164 15.87 24.48 -28.33
N ARG A 165 15.58 24.76 -27.05
CA ARG A 165 15.18 23.79 -26.04
C ARG A 165 13.69 23.49 -26.11
N ASP A 166 13.31 22.25 -25.81
CA ASP A 166 11.91 21.80 -25.92
C ASP A 166 10.98 22.55 -24.97
N TRP A 167 11.40 22.76 -23.71
CA TRP A 167 10.65 23.58 -22.75
C TRP A 167 10.34 24.99 -23.28
N TYR A 168 11.26 25.59 -24.04
CA TYR A 168 11.06 26.92 -24.61
C TYR A 168 10.06 26.87 -25.77
N LYS A 169 10.29 25.96 -26.73
CA LYS A 169 9.42 25.80 -27.91
C LYS A 169 7.99 25.47 -27.51
N GLU A 170 7.81 24.58 -26.55
CA GLU A 170 6.50 24.17 -26.05
C GLU A 170 5.77 25.32 -25.36
N SER A 171 6.45 26.09 -24.49
CA SER A 171 5.86 27.27 -23.85
C SER A 171 5.48 28.35 -24.87
N MET A 172 6.31 28.58 -25.89
CA MET A 172 5.99 29.55 -26.95
C MET A 172 4.88 29.09 -27.90
N ALA A 173 4.63 27.77 -28.02
CA ALA A 173 3.53 27.23 -28.81
C ALA A 173 2.14 27.54 -28.21
N ASP A 174 2.08 27.75 -26.89
CA ASP A 174 0.87 28.23 -26.19
C ASP A 174 1.25 29.21 -25.08
N VAL A 175 1.37 30.49 -25.47
CA VAL A 175 1.86 31.58 -24.60
C VAL A 175 0.92 31.91 -23.42
N ASN A 176 -0.27 31.30 -23.36
CA ASN A 176 -1.23 31.52 -22.28
C ASN A 176 -1.19 30.42 -21.21
N LYS A 177 -0.50 29.31 -21.50
CA LYS A 177 -0.50 28.14 -20.63
C LYS A 177 0.79 28.05 -19.82
N VAL A 178 0.65 27.85 -18.51
CA VAL A 178 1.77 27.41 -17.67
C VAL A 178 1.93 25.91 -17.84
N ARG A 179 3.15 25.46 -18.12
CA ARG A 179 3.47 24.06 -18.40
C ARG A 179 4.24 23.45 -17.25
N ILE A 180 3.83 22.26 -16.83
CA ILE A 180 4.65 21.36 -16.03
C ILE A 180 5.16 20.29 -17.01
N THR A 181 6.47 20.14 -17.11
CA THR A 181 7.07 19.22 -18.08
C THR A 181 6.97 17.77 -17.61
N LYS A 182 7.10 16.84 -18.56
CA LYS A 182 7.57 15.51 -18.24
C LYS A 182 9.00 15.59 -17.66
N PRO A 183 9.48 14.58 -16.91
CA PRO A 183 10.87 14.54 -16.48
C PRO A 183 11.83 14.68 -17.67
N PHE A 184 12.90 15.46 -17.51
CA PHE A 184 13.96 15.63 -18.50
C PHE A 184 15.33 15.81 -17.84
N LYS A 185 16.42 15.62 -18.60
CA LYS A 185 17.77 15.93 -18.10
C LYS A 185 18.17 17.36 -18.41
N THR A 186 18.61 18.07 -17.39
CA THR A 186 19.21 19.41 -17.55
C THR A 186 20.56 19.32 -18.27
N SER A 187 21.12 20.47 -18.65
CA SER A 187 22.48 20.53 -19.23
C SER A 187 23.58 19.98 -18.30
N LYS A 188 23.30 19.84 -16.99
CA LYS A 188 24.20 19.24 -16.00
C LYS A 188 24.04 17.72 -15.89
N GLY A 189 23.04 17.14 -16.55
CA GLY A 189 22.72 15.71 -16.48
C GLY A 189 21.75 15.33 -15.37
N THR A 190 21.40 16.26 -14.48
CA THR A 190 20.42 16.04 -13.40
C THR A 190 19.02 15.85 -14.00
N PRO A 191 18.32 14.77 -13.66
CA PRO A 191 16.89 14.62 -13.94
C PRO A 191 16.06 15.65 -13.18
N THR A 192 15.11 16.27 -13.87
CA THR A 192 14.33 17.40 -13.37
C THR A 192 12.92 17.39 -13.95
N VAL A 193 11.95 17.88 -13.18
CA VAL A 193 10.66 18.37 -13.67
C VAL A 193 10.68 19.90 -13.65
N GLY A 194 10.19 20.54 -14.71
CA GLY A 194 10.20 21.99 -14.82
C GLY A 194 8.80 22.58 -14.91
N ILE A 195 8.62 23.78 -14.35
CA ILE A 195 7.42 24.60 -14.49
C ILE A 195 7.79 25.82 -15.33
N PHE A 196 7.11 26.06 -16.46
CA PHE A 196 7.46 27.12 -17.40
C PHE A 196 6.24 28.00 -17.75
N ALA A 197 6.45 29.32 -17.73
CA ALA A 197 5.45 30.32 -18.08
C ALA A 197 6.03 31.35 -19.06
N THR A 198 5.20 31.83 -19.98
CA THR A 198 5.62 32.90 -20.91
C THR A 198 5.54 34.25 -20.22
N VAL A 199 6.62 35.03 -20.27
CA VAL A 199 6.65 36.44 -19.85
C VAL A 199 6.12 37.28 -21.00
N LYS A 200 5.18 38.17 -20.71
CA LYS A 200 4.59 39.08 -21.71
C LYS A 200 4.86 40.53 -21.37
N GLY A 201 5.19 41.30 -22.40
CA GLY A 201 5.44 42.73 -22.28
C GLY A 201 4.21 43.51 -21.83
N LEU A 202 4.42 44.81 -21.61
CA LEU A 202 3.32 45.76 -21.39
C LEU A 202 2.35 45.80 -22.60
N ASP A 203 2.83 45.49 -23.80
CA ASP A 203 2.05 45.36 -25.04
C ASP A 203 1.44 43.97 -25.25
N ASN A 204 1.51 43.10 -24.23
CA ASN A 204 1.02 41.72 -24.23
C ASN A 204 1.71 40.78 -25.24
N LYS A 205 2.82 41.18 -25.86
CA LYS A 205 3.63 40.30 -26.71
C LYS A 205 4.55 39.42 -25.87
N PRO A 206 4.83 38.18 -26.30
CA PRO A 206 5.79 37.33 -25.59
C PRO A 206 7.20 37.94 -25.65
N LEU A 207 7.84 38.06 -24.49
CA LEU A 207 9.23 38.52 -24.34
C LEU A 207 10.20 37.37 -24.06
N GLY A 208 9.68 36.23 -23.61
CA GLY A 208 10.49 35.07 -23.27
C GLY A 208 9.73 34.04 -22.44
N VAL A 209 10.44 33.01 -22.01
CA VAL A 209 9.93 31.91 -21.18
C VAL A 209 10.73 31.87 -19.88
N LEU A 210 10.02 32.04 -18.77
CA LEU A 210 10.52 31.93 -17.40
C LEU A 210 10.21 30.53 -16.88
N GLY A 211 11.15 29.92 -16.14
CA GLY A 211 11.04 28.54 -15.70
C GLY A 211 11.64 28.28 -14.32
N LEU A 212 11.04 27.35 -13.60
CA LEU A 212 11.54 26.75 -12.37
C LEU A 212 11.88 25.30 -12.64
N ASN A 213 12.99 24.82 -12.10
CA ASN A 213 13.38 23.43 -12.13
C ASN A 213 13.33 22.84 -10.72
N ILE A 214 12.79 21.63 -10.61
CA ILE A 214 12.73 20.81 -9.42
C ILE A 214 13.47 19.52 -9.75
N ASP A 215 14.59 19.28 -9.10
CA ASP A 215 15.39 18.08 -9.34
C ASP A 215 14.67 16.87 -8.75
N LEU A 216 14.63 15.74 -9.45
CA LEU A 216 13.91 14.54 -9.00
C LEU A 216 14.31 14.09 -7.58
N PRO A 217 15.60 14.13 -7.17
CA PRO A 217 15.99 13.81 -5.79
C PRO A 217 15.25 14.61 -4.71
N VAL A 218 14.89 15.86 -4.97
CA VAL A 218 14.08 16.67 -4.04
C VAL A 218 12.69 16.05 -3.88
N VAL A 219 12.08 15.62 -4.99
CA VAL A 219 10.76 14.97 -4.96
C VAL A 219 10.86 13.64 -4.21
N THR A 220 11.93 12.87 -4.44
CA THR A 220 12.24 11.64 -3.72
C THR A 220 12.36 11.87 -2.22
N ASP A 221 13.13 12.87 -1.79
CA ASP A 221 13.25 13.24 -0.38
C ASP A 221 11.89 13.64 0.22
N MET A 222 11.10 14.44 -0.50
CA MET A 222 9.76 14.88 -0.04
C MET A 222 8.80 13.71 0.22
N ILE A 223 8.77 12.69 -0.65
CA ILE A 223 7.86 11.56 -0.48
C ILE A 223 8.45 10.44 0.41
N SER A 224 9.76 10.44 0.64
CA SER A 224 10.44 9.44 1.49
C SER A 224 10.01 9.48 2.96
N GLU A 225 9.49 10.62 3.42
CA GLU A 225 8.97 10.78 4.78
C GLU A 225 7.68 9.99 5.01
N ILE A 226 7.00 9.58 3.94
CA ILE A 226 5.70 8.90 3.99
C ILE A 226 5.94 7.40 4.09
N LYS A 227 5.62 6.85 5.27
CA LYS A 227 5.82 5.44 5.61
C LYS A 227 4.50 4.71 5.81
N MET A 228 4.41 3.50 5.29
CA MET A 228 3.24 2.62 5.45
C MET A 228 3.62 1.38 6.26
N GLY A 229 3.41 1.47 7.58
CA GLY A 229 4.03 0.57 8.55
C GLY A 229 5.55 0.63 8.48
N GLU A 230 6.23 -0.52 8.57
CA GLU A 230 7.69 -0.58 8.70
C GLU A 230 8.44 -0.67 7.35
N THR A 231 7.84 -1.34 6.37
CA THR A 231 8.44 -1.67 5.07
C THR A 231 7.79 -0.95 3.90
N GLY A 232 6.62 -0.34 4.12
CA GLY A 232 5.83 0.24 3.05
C GLY A 232 6.25 1.65 2.68
N TYR A 233 6.25 1.95 1.38
CA TYR A 233 6.62 3.25 0.81
C TYR A 233 5.82 3.53 -0.48
N ILE A 234 5.93 4.77 -0.98
CA ILE A 234 5.26 5.20 -2.21
C ILE A 234 6.32 5.52 -3.27
N MET A 235 6.18 4.89 -4.44
CA MET A 235 6.88 5.24 -5.66
C MET A 235 5.97 6.13 -6.51
N MET A 236 6.53 7.16 -7.15
CA MET A 236 5.80 8.11 -7.96
C MET A 236 6.24 8.06 -9.42
N LEU A 237 5.27 7.99 -10.35
CA LEU A 237 5.49 7.99 -11.79
C LEU A 237 4.79 9.17 -12.46
N ASP A 238 5.33 9.61 -13.59
CA ASP A 238 4.62 10.51 -14.49
C ASP A 238 3.51 9.77 -15.27
N ALA A 239 2.72 10.54 -16.02
CA ALA A 239 1.61 9.99 -16.81
C ALA A 239 2.03 9.01 -17.91
N ASP A 240 3.31 8.98 -18.29
CA ASP A 240 3.89 8.07 -19.29
C ASP A 240 4.58 6.84 -18.64
N GLY A 241 4.60 6.76 -17.30
CA GLY A 241 5.26 5.68 -16.55
C GLY A 241 6.77 5.89 -16.35
N VAL A 242 7.28 7.12 -16.48
CA VAL A 242 8.64 7.49 -16.06
C VAL A 242 8.67 7.64 -14.54
N ILE A 243 9.64 7.01 -13.89
CA ILE A 243 9.84 7.11 -12.45
C ILE A 243 10.29 8.53 -12.11
N ILE A 244 9.45 9.24 -11.36
CA ILE A 244 9.78 10.57 -10.82
C ILE A 244 10.54 10.41 -9.51
N ALA A 245 10.10 9.48 -8.66
CA ALA A 245 10.72 9.26 -7.36
C ALA A 245 10.49 7.82 -6.88
N ASP A 246 11.58 7.13 -6.57
CA ASP A 246 11.60 5.90 -5.76
C ASP A 246 12.50 6.11 -4.53
N PRO A 247 11.91 6.26 -3.31
CA PRO A 247 12.67 6.42 -2.08
C PRO A 247 13.60 5.25 -1.72
N LYS A 248 13.32 4.04 -2.23
CA LYS A 248 14.08 2.84 -1.91
C LYS A 248 15.15 2.54 -2.98
N HIS A 249 14.89 2.93 -4.22
CA HIS A 249 15.76 2.70 -5.39
C HIS A 249 15.99 4.00 -6.18
N PRO A 250 16.58 5.06 -5.60
CA PRO A 250 16.73 6.35 -6.26
C PRO A 250 17.56 6.30 -7.56
N GLU A 251 18.34 5.24 -7.78
CA GLU A 251 19.09 5.00 -9.02
C GLU A 251 18.21 4.67 -10.24
N VAL A 252 16.94 4.33 -10.03
CA VAL A 252 15.98 4.10 -11.12
C VAL A 252 15.17 5.33 -11.49
N ASP A 253 15.28 6.42 -10.73
CA ASP A 253 14.67 7.71 -11.08
C ASP A 253 15.02 8.09 -12.52
N PHE A 254 14.05 8.66 -13.24
CA PHE A 254 14.12 9.02 -14.66
C PHE A 254 14.14 7.86 -15.66
N LYS A 255 14.11 6.59 -15.23
CA LYS A 255 13.85 5.45 -16.12
C LYS A 255 12.35 5.25 -16.31
N LYS A 256 11.95 4.61 -17.41
CA LYS A 256 10.58 4.06 -17.45
C LYS A 256 10.46 2.87 -16.53
N LEU A 257 9.28 2.65 -15.92
CA LEU A 257 9.06 1.52 -15.02
C LEU A 257 9.47 0.15 -15.62
N PRO A 258 9.19 -0.16 -16.92
CA PRO A 258 9.65 -1.40 -17.53
C PRO A 258 11.18 -1.53 -17.69
N GLU A 259 11.91 -0.42 -17.59
CA GLU A 259 13.38 -0.35 -17.70
C GLU A 259 14.06 -0.31 -16.31
N SER A 260 13.28 -0.40 -15.22
CA SER A 260 13.79 -0.29 -13.86
C SER A 260 14.56 -1.52 -13.37
N GLU A 261 14.31 -2.68 -13.99
CA GLU A 261 14.83 -3.99 -13.57
C GLU A 261 14.40 -4.41 -12.14
N LEU A 262 13.36 -3.78 -11.58
CA LEU A 262 12.82 -4.04 -10.24
C LEU A 262 11.87 -5.26 -10.19
N GLY A 263 12.22 -6.35 -10.88
CA GLY A 263 11.43 -7.58 -10.90
C GLY A 263 10.05 -7.41 -11.56
N ASP A 264 9.02 -8.00 -10.96
CA ASP A 264 7.68 -8.10 -11.56
C ASP A 264 6.98 -6.74 -11.71
N ILE A 265 7.35 -5.72 -10.90
CA ILE A 265 6.74 -4.39 -10.96
C ILE A 265 6.92 -3.72 -12.33
N ALA A 266 7.97 -4.09 -13.07
CA ALA A 266 8.28 -3.59 -14.40
C ALA A 266 7.17 -3.91 -15.42
N ASN A 267 6.37 -4.95 -15.17
CA ASN A 267 5.30 -5.41 -16.05
C ASN A 267 3.90 -5.00 -15.58
N LEU A 268 3.81 -4.23 -14.50
CA LEU A 268 2.55 -3.81 -13.91
C LEU A 268 1.85 -2.78 -14.82
N ASP A 269 0.56 -3.00 -15.12
CA ASP A 269 -0.26 -1.95 -15.74
C ASP A 269 -0.59 -0.89 -14.68
N THR A 270 0.11 0.23 -14.76
CA THR A 270 -0.06 1.38 -13.87
C THR A 270 -0.93 2.48 -14.49
N SER A 271 -1.52 2.25 -15.66
CA SER A 271 -2.25 3.29 -16.40
C SER A 271 -3.59 3.67 -15.78
N LYS A 272 -4.08 2.85 -14.84
CA LYS A 272 -5.34 3.05 -14.13
C LYS A 272 -5.16 2.70 -12.68
N SER A 273 -5.95 3.33 -11.82
CA SER A 273 -6.05 2.88 -10.44
C SER A 273 -6.54 1.44 -10.42
N LEU A 274 -5.87 0.59 -9.66
CA LEU A 274 -6.22 -0.81 -9.57
C LEU A 274 -7.43 -0.99 -8.65
N LYS A 275 -8.19 -2.07 -8.88
CA LYS A 275 -9.16 -2.57 -7.90
C LYS A 275 -8.51 -3.79 -7.26
N GLY A 276 -8.14 -3.70 -5.99
CA GLY A 276 -7.39 -4.73 -5.30
C GLY A 276 -5.87 -4.55 -5.38
N LEU A 277 -5.20 -5.12 -4.39
CA LEU A 277 -3.76 -5.22 -4.32
C LEU A 277 -3.23 -6.29 -5.29
N GLN A 278 -2.12 -6.01 -5.96
CA GLN A 278 -1.39 -6.99 -6.76
C GLN A 278 -0.20 -7.56 -5.98
N GLU A 279 -0.07 -8.88 -6.00
CA GLU A 279 1.08 -9.59 -5.43
C GLU A 279 2.17 -9.69 -6.49
N ILE A 280 3.39 -9.23 -6.17
CA ILE A 280 4.53 -9.21 -7.09
C ILE A 280 5.81 -9.70 -6.39
N THR A 281 6.79 -10.14 -7.17
CA THR A 281 8.15 -10.40 -6.69
C THR A 281 9.06 -9.21 -6.99
N MET A 282 9.61 -8.59 -5.95
CA MET A 282 10.56 -7.48 -6.05
C MET A 282 11.59 -7.58 -4.92
N ASP A 283 12.85 -7.25 -5.20
CA ASP A 283 13.98 -7.41 -4.26
C ASP A 283 14.11 -8.84 -3.69
N GLY A 284 13.74 -9.86 -4.47
CA GLY A 284 13.76 -11.26 -4.02
C GLY A 284 12.71 -11.63 -2.97
N THR A 285 11.72 -10.76 -2.72
CA THR A 285 10.65 -10.98 -1.73
C THR A 285 9.28 -10.69 -2.34
N THR A 286 8.24 -11.26 -1.75
CA THR A 286 6.86 -11.00 -2.17
C THR A 286 6.36 -9.67 -1.60
N LYS A 287 5.95 -8.77 -2.47
CA LYS A 287 5.36 -7.48 -2.14
C LYS A 287 3.88 -7.43 -2.55
N MET A 288 3.11 -6.58 -1.89
CA MET A 288 1.79 -6.17 -2.34
C MET A 288 1.88 -4.73 -2.86
N VAL A 289 1.25 -4.47 -4.01
CA VAL A 289 1.25 -3.16 -4.66
C VAL A 289 -0.18 -2.67 -4.87
N ASN A 290 -0.43 -1.42 -4.46
CA ASN A 290 -1.61 -0.66 -4.86
C ASN A 290 -1.20 0.40 -5.89
N THR A 291 -2.09 0.77 -6.81
CA THR A 291 -1.85 1.86 -7.77
C THR A 291 -2.99 2.86 -7.70
N TYR A 292 -2.63 4.12 -7.48
CA TYR A 292 -3.52 5.28 -7.50
C TYR A 292 -3.10 6.24 -8.61
N VAL A 293 -4.04 6.68 -9.45
CA VAL A 293 -3.80 7.64 -10.52
C VAL A 293 -4.49 8.96 -10.19
N SER A 294 -3.72 10.05 -10.14
CA SER A 294 -4.20 11.39 -9.87
C SER A 294 -5.08 11.92 -11.01
N GLU A 295 -6.29 12.35 -10.68
CA GLU A 295 -7.16 13.06 -11.62
C GLU A 295 -6.67 14.49 -11.90
N ASN A 296 -5.90 15.07 -10.98
CA ASN A 296 -5.44 16.46 -11.06
C ASN A 296 -4.17 16.61 -11.92
N THR A 297 -3.23 15.68 -11.77
CA THR A 297 -1.89 15.77 -12.38
C THR A 297 -1.61 14.69 -13.41
N GLY A 298 -2.36 13.59 -13.38
CA GLY A 298 -2.07 12.39 -14.16
C GLY A 298 -0.88 11.57 -13.64
N TYR A 299 -0.26 11.99 -12.53
CA TYR A 299 0.76 11.21 -11.85
C TYR A 299 0.18 9.95 -11.24
N ARG A 300 1.05 8.94 -11.11
CA ARG A 300 0.69 7.62 -10.61
C ARG A 300 1.49 7.35 -9.34
N TYR A 301 0.82 6.84 -8.33
CA TYR A 301 1.38 6.57 -7.01
C TYR A 301 1.24 5.07 -6.76
N LEU A 302 2.38 4.41 -6.60
CA LEU A 302 2.47 2.98 -6.35
C LEU A 302 2.84 2.80 -4.88
N THR A 303 1.89 2.40 -4.06
CA THR A 303 2.15 1.98 -2.69
C THR A 303 2.68 0.56 -2.72
N ILE A 304 3.86 0.33 -2.16
CA ILE A 304 4.55 -0.97 -2.15
C ILE A 304 4.81 -1.35 -0.70
N VAL A 305 4.45 -2.58 -0.31
CA VAL A 305 4.68 -3.10 1.06
C VAL A 305 5.05 -4.58 1.04
N ASP A 306 5.82 -5.03 2.03
CA ASP A 306 6.14 -6.44 2.18
C ASP A 306 4.90 -7.24 2.57
N ARG A 307 4.63 -8.34 1.85
CA ARG A 307 3.50 -9.21 2.18
C ARG A 307 3.62 -9.79 3.59
N SER A 308 4.84 -10.05 4.05
CA SER A 308 5.11 -10.56 5.41
C SER A 308 4.60 -9.59 6.49
N GLN A 309 4.79 -8.28 6.31
CA GLN A 309 4.30 -7.25 7.24
C GLN A 309 2.77 -7.26 7.29
N LEU A 310 2.10 -7.26 6.13
CA LEU A 310 0.63 -7.32 6.10
C LEU A 310 0.09 -8.59 6.77
N MET A 311 0.82 -9.70 6.61
CA MET A 311 0.43 -10.99 7.17
C MET A 311 0.85 -11.16 8.63
N GLU A 312 1.63 -10.26 9.22
CA GLU A 312 2.07 -10.37 10.62
C GLU A 312 0.88 -10.29 11.58
N SER A 313 0.04 -9.26 11.41
CA SER A 313 -1.22 -9.11 12.17
C SER A 313 -2.17 -10.30 11.95
N VAL A 314 -2.27 -10.77 10.70
CA VAL A 314 -3.07 -11.96 10.34
C VAL A 314 -2.55 -13.20 11.07
N ASN A 315 -1.23 -13.42 11.10
CA ASN A 315 -0.62 -14.55 11.76
C ASN A 315 -0.77 -14.49 13.28
N HIS A 316 -0.70 -13.30 13.88
CA HIS A 316 -0.98 -13.13 15.30
C HIS A 316 -2.44 -13.49 15.64
N MET A 317 -3.40 -13.01 14.86
CA MET A 317 -4.82 -13.39 15.01
C MET A 317 -5.04 -14.90 14.79
N ARG A 318 -4.36 -15.52 13.82
CA ARG A 318 -4.40 -16.97 13.61
C ARG A 318 -3.92 -17.75 14.83
N MET A 319 -2.85 -17.30 15.50
CA MET A 319 -2.37 -17.96 16.72
C MET A 319 -3.40 -17.88 17.85
N ILE A 320 -4.02 -16.71 18.05
CA ILE A 320 -5.08 -16.53 19.06
C ILE A 320 -6.27 -17.44 18.73
N LEU A 321 -6.75 -17.43 17.48
CA LEU A 321 -7.84 -18.30 17.04
C LEU A 321 -7.51 -19.78 17.24
N GLY A 322 -6.30 -20.21 16.87
CA GLY A 322 -5.84 -21.57 17.11
C GLY A 322 -5.89 -21.95 18.59
N GLY A 323 -5.43 -21.07 19.47
CA GLY A 323 -5.51 -21.26 20.92
C GLY A 323 -6.95 -21.41 21.43
N VAL A 324 -7.86 -20.53 20.99
CA VAL A 324 -9.29 -20.59 21.34
C VAL A 324 -9.91 -21.90 20.87
N LEU A 325 -9.60 -22.35 19.65
CA LEU A 325 -10.09 -23.62 19.12
C LEU A 325 -9.57 -24.82 19.94
N VAL A 326 -8.30 -24.81 20.36
CA VAL A 326 -7.75 -25.86 21.23
C VAL A 326 -8.46 -25.90 22.58
N VAL A 327 -8.68 -24.75 23.22
CA VAL A 327 -9.41 -24.67 24.50
C VAL A 327 -10.84 -25.18 24.35
N ALA A 328 -11.55 -24.78 23.30
CA ALA A 328 -12.91 -25.24 23.04
C ALA A 328 -12.98 -26.76 22.80
N LEU A 329 -12.01 -27.35 22.10
CA LEU A 329 -11.94 -28.82 21.94
C LEU A 329 -11.73 -29.54 23.27
N ILE A 330 -10.89 -29.00 24.17
CA ILE A 330 -10.69 -29.54 25.51
C ILE A 330 -12.01 -29.50 26.30
N LEU A 331 -12.73 -28.37 26.27
CA LEU A 331 -14.02 -28.21 26.94
C LEU A 331 -15.06 -29.20 26.41
N ILE A 332 -15.13 -29.40 25.09
CA ILE A 332 -16.05 -30.35 24.46
C ILE A 332 -15.70 -31.79 24.85
N PHE A 333 -14.42 -32.13 24.92
CA PHE A 333 -13.97 -33.45 25.38
C PHE A 333 -14.41 -33.71 26.83
N PHE A 334 -14.17 -32.76 27.74
CA PHE A 334 -14.63 -32.89 29.13
C PHE A 334 -16.15 -32.93 29.24
N ALA A 335 -16.87 -32.11 28.48
CA ALA A 335 -18.34 -32.09 28.49
C ALA A 335 -18.90 -33.44 28.01
N THR A 336 -18.41 -33.97 26.89
CA THR A 336 -18.85 -35.27 26.37
C THR A 336 -18.45 -36.43 27.29
N TYR A 337 -17.30 -36.34 27.96
CA TYR A 337 -16.89 -37.31 28.97
C TYR A 337 -17.85 -37.32 30.19
N THR A 338 -18.21 -36.14 30.71
CA THR A 338 -19.14 -35.99 31.84
C THR A 338 -20.53 -36.48 31.47
N ILE A 339 -21.09 -36.06 30.32
CA ILE A 339 -22.40 -36.52 29.83
C ILE A 339 -22.41 -38.04 29.64
N SER A 340 -21.33 -38.59 29.08
CA SER A 340 -21.18 -40.03 28.90
C SER A 340 -21.20 -40.80 30.24
N ASN A 341 -20.57 -40.27 31.28
CA ASN A 341 -20.61 -40.88 32.61
C ASN A 341 -21.98 -40.75 33.27
N MET A 342 -22.66 -39.61 33.09
CA MET A 342 -23.94 -39.32 33.73
C MET A 342 -25.11 -40.07 33.11
N ILE A 343 -25.11 -40.29 31.79
CA ILE A 343 -26.24 -40.90 31.07
C ILE A 343 -25.93 -42.31 30.58
N VAL A 344 -24.82 -42.50 29.85
CA VAL A 344 -24.54 -43.77 29.16
C VAL A 344 -24.13 -44.87 30.15
N SER A 345 -23.43 -44.50 31.24
CA SER A 345 -22.98 -45.48 32.22
C SER A 345 -24.14 -46.11 33.00
N PRO A 346 -25.09 -45.35 33.58
CA PRO A 346 -26.28 -45.93 34.23
C PRO A 346 -27.15 -46.78 33.30
N LEU A 347 -27.36 -46.33 32.05
CA LEU A 347 -28.12 -47.09 31.06
C LEU A 347 -27.49 -48.46 30.75
N ARG A 348 -26.16 -48.56 30.75
CA ARG A 348 -25.45 -49.84 30.60
C ARG A 348 -25.61 -50.74 31.81
N GLY A 349 -25.64 -50.17 33.01
CA GLY A 349 -25.94 -50.93 34.23
C GLY A 349 -27.35 -51.53 34.17
N LEU A 350 -28.34 -50.72 33.81
CA LEU A 350 -29.72 -51.18 33.61
C LEU A 350 -29.82 -52.26 32.53
N GLN A 351 -29.15 -52.09 31.39
CA GLN A 351 -29.10 -53.11 30.33
C GLN A 351 -28.52 -54.44 30.86
N ALA A 352 -27.36 -54.40 31.53
CA ALA A 352 -26.71 -55.60 32.04
C ALA A 352 -27.58 -56.34 33.08
N SER A 353 -28.29 -55.60 33.94
CA SER A 353 -29.22 -56.20 34.89
C SER A 353 -30.45 -56.80 34.23
N ALA A 354 -30.96 -56.18 33.17
CA ALA A 354 -32.05 -56.75 32.36
C ALA A 354 -31.64 -58.04 31.66
N GLU A 355 -30.42 -58.11 31.12
CA GLU A 355 -29.87 -59.33 30.51
C GLU A 355 -29.75 -60.47 31.53
N ARG A 356 -29.23 -60.20 32.74
CA ARG A 356 -29.15 -61.19 33.83
C ARG A 356 -30.52 -61.70 34.28
N LEU A 357 -31.50 -60.80 34.37
CA LEU A 357 -32.88 -61.16 34.70
C LEU A 357 -33.48 -62.08 33.62
N ALA A 358 -33.26 -61.79 32.34
CA ALA A 358 -33.70 -62.63 31.23
C ALA A 358 -33.05 -64.03 31.23
N ASP A 359 -31.79 -64.12 31.66
CA ASP A 359 -31.06 -65.40 31.81
C ASP A 359 -31.47 -66.18 33.08
N GLY A 360 -32.43 -65.67 33.87
CA GLY A 360 -32.95 -66.31 35.08
C GLY A 360 -32.07 -66.11 36.33
N ASP A 361 -31.05 -65.26 36.26
CA ASP A 361 -30.23 -64.91 37.43
C ASP A 361 -30.89 -63.76 38.22
N LEU A 362 -31.74 -64.13 39.17
CA LEU A 362 -32.47 -63.19 40.04
C LEU A 362 -31.63 -62.67 41.22
N ARG A 363 -30.31 -62.93 41.23
CA ARG A 363 -29.42 -62.51 42.31
C ARG A 363 -28.82 -61.14 41.99
N ASP A 364 -29.10 -60.17 42.85
CA ASP A 364 -28.49 -58.84 42.85
C ASP A 364 -28.93 -57.96 41.65
N THR A 365 -30.22 -57.59 41.64
CA THR A 365 -30.87 -56.78 40.59
C THR A 365 -30.87 -55.28 40.88
N ASP A 366 -30.19 -54.84 41.93
CA ASP A 366 -30.25 -53.45 42.40
C ASP A 366 -29.25 -52.58 41.62
N VAL A 367 -29.71 -52.01 40.51
CA VAL A 367 -28.98 -50.93 39.84
C VAL A 367 -29.27 -49.66 40.63
N ALA A 368 -28.49 -49.41 41.66
CA ALA A 368 -28.60 -48.19 42.45
C ALA A 368 -28.09 -46.99 41.62
N VAL A 369 -28.96 -46.45 40.76
CA VAL A 369 -28.77 -45.15 40.13
C VAL A 369 -29.40 -44.10 41.03
N ASP A 370 -28.56 -43.46 41.84
CA ASP A 370 -28.96 -42.33 42.69
C ASP A 370 -29.03 -41.06 41.84
N SER A 371 -30.19 -40.85 41.21
CA SER A 371 -30.47 -39.67 40.39
C SER A 371 -31.93 -39.24 40.55
N ASP A 372 -32.16 -37.93 40.48
CA ASP A 372 -33.49 -37.30 40.54
C ASP A 372 -34.04 -36.97 39.13
N ASP A 373 -33.35 -37.38 38.07
CA ASP A 373 -33.75 -37.18 36.68
C ASP A 373 -34.52 -38.38 36.07
N GLU A 374 -34.75 -38.34 34.76
CA GLU A 374 -35.43 -39.40 34.01
C GLU A 374 -34.71 -40.76 34.12
N ILE A 375 -33.38 -40.76 34.28
CA ILE A 375 -32.59 -41.98 34.43
C ILE A 375 -32.84 -42.60 35.81
N GLY A 376 -32.94 -41.77 36.86
CA GLY A 376 -33.34 -42.22 38.19
C GLY A 376 -34.76 -42.78 38.23
N ASN A 377 -35.72 -42.11 37.58
CA ASN A 377 -37.10 -42.59 37.46
C ASN A 377 -37.18 -43.95 36.73
N LEU A 378 -36.40 -44.11 35.66
CA LEU A 378 -36.29 -45.37 34.93
C LEU A 378 -35.70 -46.47 35.81
N SER A 379 -34.64 -46.17 36.57
CA SER A 379 -34.01 -47.12 37.49
C SER A 379 -34.97 -47.60 38.57
N ARG A 380 -35.74 -46.68 39.18
CA ARG A 380 -36.79 -47.00 40.16
C ARG A 380 -37.88 -47.88 39.55
N SER A 381 -38.38 -47.52 38.36
CA SER A 381 -39.41 -48.29 37.67
C SER A 381 -38.92 -49.70 37.31
N PHE A 382 -37.66 -49.83 36.89
CA PHE A 382 -37.02 -51.11 36.62
C PHE A 382 -36.88 -51.95 37.89
N HIS A 383 -36.46 -51.36 39.00
CA HIS A 383 -36.39 -52.02 40.30
C HIS A 383 -37.76 -52.55 40.75
N THR A 384 -38.84 -51.76 40.63
CA THR A 384 -40.20 -52.23 40.95
C THR A 384 -40.58 -53.44 40.10
N MET A 385 -40.29 -53.42 38.80
CA MET A 385 -40.59 -54.54 37.89
C MET A 385 -39.84 -55.82 38.28
N THR A 386 -38.53 -55.74 38.57
CA THR A 386 -37.73 -56.91 38.96
C THR A 386 -38.17 -57.49 40.29
N HIS A 387 -38.57 -56.64 41.24
CA HIS A 387 -39.12 -57.05 42.53
C HIS A 387 -40.42 -57.84 42.37
N GLU A 388 -41.38 -57.33 41.60
CA GLU A 388 -42.66 -58.01 41.34
C GLU A 388 -42.47 -59.35 40.61
N LEU A 389 -41.62 -59.39 39.58
CA LEU A 389 -41.31 -60.63 38.84
C LEU A 389 -40.66 -61.70 39.73
N THR A 390 -39.71 -61.31 40.58
CA THR A 390 -39.07 -62.21 41.53
C THR A 390 -40.09 -62.73 42.57
N GLY A 391 -41.02 -61.87 42.99
CA GLY A 391 -42.12 -62.24 43.88
C GLY A 391 -43.06 -63.29 43.26
N LEU A 392 -43.47 -63.10 42.01
CA LEU A 392 -44.30 -64.05 41.27
C LEU A 392 -43.60 -65.41 41.08
N LEU A 393 -42.31 -65.41 40.73
CA LEU A 393 -41.54 -66.64 40.55
C LEU A 393 -41.29 -67.42 41.85
N LYS A 394 -41.31 -66.77 43.02
CA LYS A 394 -41.23 -67.43 44.33
C LYS A 394 -42.56 -68.07 44.79
N GLN A 395 -43.68 -67.72 44.15
CA GLN A 395 -45.01 -68.26 44.48
C GLN A 395 -45.36 -69.51 43.67
N ILE A 396 -44.57 -69.83 42.65
CA ILE A 396 -44.61 -71.08 41.87
C ILE A 396 -43.61 -72.05 42.49
#